data_AF-A0A8T6S607-F1
#
_entry.id   AF-A0A8T6S607-F1
#
_cell.length_a   1.000
_cell.length_b   1.000
_cell.length_c   1.000
_cell.angle_alpha   90.00
_cell.angle_beta   90.00
_cell.angle_gamma   90.00
#
_symmetry.space_group_name_H-M   'P 1'
#
loop_
_entity.id
_entity.type
_entity.pdbx_description
1 polymer ?
#
loop_
_entity_poly.entity_id
_entity_poly.type
_entity_poly.pdbx_seq_one_letter_code
_entity_poly.pdbx_strand_id
1 'polypeptide(L)'
;MKYWWAIFAILLVIPPAFSQIDSPRVQVENGVAPEDVVCRDGLTLVIRPSGMPACVKPTTAEHFEDFGWETIQQNVTQKSQSMQIKQATNEIENVPASQGSVVNFYVNDQDLNTSHNGVDVIDT
;
A
#
# COMPACT_ATOMS: atom_id res chain seq x y z
N MET A 1 38.32 40.68 3.22
CA MET A 1 36.96 40.16 2.96
C MET A 1 36.93 39.31 1.68
N LYS A 2 37.67 38.19 1.61
CA LYS A 2 37.83 37.41 0.36
C LYS A 2 37.63 35.90 0.51
N TYR A 3 37.27 35.45 1.72
CA TYR A 3 37.07 34.03 2.05
C TYR A 3 35.62 33.72 2.46
N TRP A 4 34.73 34.72 2.52
CA TRP A 4 33.33 34.54 2.93
C TRP A 4 32.54 33.65 1.94
N TRP A 5 32.82 33.78 0.64
CA TRP A 5 32.21 32.95 -0.41
C TRP A 5 32.72 31.48 -0.39
N ALA A 6 33.93 31.24 0.13
CA ALA A 6 34.50 29.89 0.22
C ALA A 6 33.91 29.10 1.40
N ILE A 7 33.52 29.76 2.49
CA ILE A 7 32.86 29.12 3.65
C ILE A 7 31.43 28.68 3.28
N PHE A 8 30.74 29.44 2.43
CA PHE A 8 29.39 29.08 1.96
C PHE A 8 29.40 27.85 1.02
N ALA A 9 30.49 27.64 0.27
CA ALA A 9 30.64 26.50 -0.63
C ALA A 9 30.96 25.18 0.10
N ILE A 10 31.60 25.23 1.27
CA ILE A 10 32.00 24.03 2.03
C ILE A 10 30.81 23.38 2.76
N LEU A 11 29.70 24.10 2.98
CA LEU A 11 28.49 23.57 3.61
C LEU A 11 27.54 22.80 2.68
N LEU A 12 27.82 22.73 1.37
CA LEU A 12 26.89 22.16 0.38
C LEU A 12 27.21 20.72 -0.05
N VAL A 13 28.28 20.10 0.46
CA VAL A 13 28.67 18.73 0.07
C VAL A 13 28.48 17.78 1.26
N ILE A 14 27.22 17.47 1.58
CA ILE A 14 26.92 16.31 2.43
C ILE A 14 26.83 15.10 1.49
N PRO A 15 27.74 14.11 1.57
CA PRO A 15 27.61 12.90 0.79
C PRO A 15 26.32 12.16 1.18
N PRO A 16 25.59 11.55 0.22
CA PRO A 16 24.46 10.72 0.56
C PRO A 16 24.93 9.53 1.40
N ALA A 17 24.48 9.46 2.65
CA ALA A 17 24.71 8.30 3.50
C ALA A 17 23.78 7.18 3.04
N PHE A 18 24.32 6.20 2.30
CA PHE A 18 23.62 4.95 2.03
C PHE A 18 23.64 4.09 3.30
N SER A 19 22.71 4.33 4.21
CA SER A 19 22.52 3.47 5.37
C SER A 19 21.84 2.18 4.93
N GLN A 20 22.39 1.02 5.31
CA GLN A 20 21.69 -0.24 5.12
C GLN A 20 20.52 -0.30 6.12
N ILE A 21 19.32 -0.62 5.63
CA ILE A 21 18.16 -0.80 6.52
C ILE A 21 18.32 -2.11 7.29
N ASP A 22 18.53 -1.95 8.60
CA ASP A 22 18.60 -3.02 9.58
C ASP A 22 17.25 -3.73 9.74
N SER A 23 17.28 -4.96 10.26
CA SER A 23 16.03 -5.69 10.54
C SER A 23 15.20 -4.95 11.61
N PRO A 24 13.85 -5.09 11.59
CA PRO A 24 12.97 -4.47 12.59
C PRO A 24 13.40 -4.66 14.03
N ARG A 25 13.85 -5.87 14.37
CA ARG A 25 14.31 -6.20 15.72
C ARG A 25 15.54 -5.38 16.13
N VAL A 26 16.48 -5.22 15.22
CA VAL A 26 17.73 -4.45 15.47
C VAL A 26 17.42 -2.96 15.59
N GLN A 27 16.49 -2.43 14.79
CA GLN A 27 16.07 -1.04 14.91
C GLN A 27 15.46 -0.75 16.29
N VAL A 28 14.59 -1.64 16.77
CA VAL A 28 13.99 -1.53 18.12
C VAL A 28 15.04 -1.66 19.22
N GLU A 29 16.00 -2.58 19.07
CA GLU A 29 17.13 -2.72 20.00
C GLU A 29 18.01 -1.46 20.04
N ASN A 30 18.12 -0.77 18.90
CA ASN A 30 18.81 0.53 18.78
C ASN A 30 17.95 1.72 19.28
N GLY A 31 16.76 1.48 19.82
CA GLY A 31 15.89 2.49 20.42
C GLY A 31 14.86 3.13 19.48
N VAL A 32 14.65 2.57 18.28
CA VAL A 32 13.56 3.01 17.39
C VAL A 32 12.23 2.50 17.92
N ALA A 33 11.21 3.37 17.97
CA ALA A 33 9.86 2.97 18.39
C ALA A 33 9.26 1.96 17.38
N PRO A 34 8.45 0.99 17.81
CA PRO A 34 7.84 -0.01 16.92
C PRO A 34 7.11 0.58 15.71
N GLU A 35 6.49 1.75 15.89
CA GLU A 35 5.72 2.47 14.87
C GLU A 35 6.61 3.20 13.86
N ASP A 36 7.84 3.53 14.27
CA ASP A 36 8.83 4.28 13.48
C ASP A 36 9.83 3.36 12.76
N VAL A 37 9.70 2.03 12.90
CA VAL A 37 10.58 1.07 12.24
C VAL A 37 10.48 1.19 10.73
N VAL A 38 11.61 1.41 10.05
CA VAL A 38 11.65 1.57 8.60
C VAL A 38 11.83 0.21 7.92
N CYS A 39 10.90 -0.14 7.02
CA CYS A 39 11.03 -1.32 6.19
C CYS A 39 11.79 -1.03 4.88
N ARG A 40 12.37 -2.08 4.29
CA ARG A 40 12.94 -2.00 2.93
C ARG A 40 11.84 -1.80 1.90
N ASP A 41 12.22 -1.28 0.73
CA ASP A 41 11.30 -1.08 -0.38
C ASP A 41 10.48 -2.33 -0.70
N GLY A 42 9.18 -2.14 -0.90
CA GLY A 42 8.24 -3.22 -1.25
C GLY A 42 7.76 -4.07 -0.06
N LEU A 43 8.12 -3.69 1.17
CA LEU A 43 7.60 -4.28 2.40
C LEU A 43 6.78 -3.24 3.18
N THR A 44 5.74 -3.72 3.85
CA THR A 44 4.87 -2.93 4.71
C THR A 44 5.16 -3.27 6.16
N LEU A 45 5.14 -2.25 7.03
CA LEU A 45 5.28 -2.39 8.46
C LEU A 45 3.96 -2.90 9.07
N VAL A 46 4.05 -3.97 9.86
CA VAL A 46 2.94 -4.47 10.67
C VAL A 46 3.39 -4.62 12.12
N ILE A 47 2.49 -4.35 13.06
CA ILE A 47 2.71 -4.49 14.50
C ILE A 47 1.88 -5.65 15.00
N ARG A 48 2.55 -6.60 15.66
CA ARG A 48 1.86 -7.68 16.38
C ARG A 48 1.01 -7.13 17.51
N PRO A 49 -0.06 -7.84 17.93
CA PRO A 49 -0.75 -7.56 19.19
C PRO A 49 0.16 -7.53 20.41
N SER A 50 1.31 -8.22 20.35
CA SER A 50 2.35 -8.20 21.38
C SER A 50 3.24 -6.94 21.36
N GLY A 51 3.01 -6.00 20.44
CA GLY A 51 3.80 -4.77 20.28
C GLY A 51 5.09 -4.93 19.47
N MET A 52 5.37 -6.11 18.90
CA MET A 52 6.59 -6.33 18.12
C MET A 52 6.39 -6.03 16.63
N PRO A 53 7.21 -5.17 16.01
CA PRO A 53 7.09 -4.85 14.59
C PRO A 53 7.65 -5.95 13.69
N ALA A 54 7.13 -6.03 12.47
CA ALA A 54 7.63 -6.88 11.40
C ALA A 54 7.43 -6.20 10.03
N CYS A 55 8.35 -6.45 9.10
CA CYS A 55 8.21 -6.04 7.71
C CYS A 55 7.75 -7.24 6.89
N VAL A 56 6.59 -7.12 6.25
CA VAL A 56 5.95 -8.20 5.47
C VAL A 56 5.59 -7.71 4.08
N LYS A 57 5.23 -8.62 3.17
CA LYS A 57 4.71 -8.22 1.86
C LYS A 57 3.33 -7.57 2.02
N PRO A 58 2.93 -6.62 1.16
CA PRO A 58 1.61 -5.98 1.23
C PRO A 58 0.46 -6.99 1.16
N THR A 59 0.56 -7.99 0.29
CA THR A 59 -0.43 -9.08 0.18
C THR A 59 -0.55 -9.91 1.47
N THR A 60 0.51 -9.97 2.28
CA THR A 60 0.47 -10.67 3.57
C THR A 60 -0.02 -9.76 4.68
N ALA A 61 0.26 -8.45 4.61
CA ALA A 61 -0.26 -7.46 5.56
C ALA A 61 -1.80 -7.46 5.59
N GLU A 62 -2.45 -7.56 4.42
CA GLU A 62 -3.90 -7.67 4.30
C GLU A 62 -4.46 -8.85 5.11
N HIS A 63 -3.81 -10.02 5.06
CA HIS A 63 -4.23 -11.18 5.85
C HIS A 63 -3.97 -11.02 7.36
N PHE A 64 -3.05 -10.15 7.77
CA PHE A 64 -2.72 -9.97 9.19
C PHE A 64 -3.72 -9.08 9.93
N GLU A 65 -4.51 -8.27 9.22
CA GLU A 65 -5.61 -7.49 9.81
C GLU A 65 -6.66 -8.41 10.44
N ASP A 66 -6.98 -9.54 9.79
CA ASP A 66 -7.91 -10.55 10.31
C ASP A 66 -7.44 -11.19 11.63
N PHE A 67 -6.13 -11.19 11.88
CA PHE A 67 -5.51 -11.72 13.10
C PHE A 67 -5.27 -10.63 14.17
N GLY A 68 -5.79 -9.43 13.95
CA GLY A 68 -5.69 -8.30 14.89
C GLY A 68 -4.31 -7.65 14.92
N TRP A 69 -3.50 -7.81 13.87
CA TRP A 69 -2.25 -7.05 13.73
C TRP A 69 -2.56 -5.69 13.14
N GLU A 70 -1.80 -4.68 13.54
CA GLU A 70 -1.97 -3.32 13.05
C GLU A 70 -1.02 -3.06 11.88
N THR A 71 -1.57 -2.78 10.70
CA THR A 71 -0.79 -2.37 9.53
C THR A 71 -0.51 -0.88 9.60
N ILE A 72 0.77 -0.50 9.69
CA ILE A 72 1.17 0.90 9.59
C ILE A 72 1.53 1.19 8.14
N GLN A 73 0.68 1.99 7.51
CA GLN A 73 0.97 2.61 6.23
C GLN A 73 2.11 3.59 6.44
N GLN A 74 3.35 3.12 6.29
CA GLN A 74 4.48 4.01 6.20
C GLN A 74 4.18 4.96 5.04
N ASN A 75 4.34 6.27 5.25
CA ASN A 75 4.19 7.26 4.18
C ASN A 75 5.31 7.05 3.17
N VAL A 76 5.15 6.02 2.35
CA VAL A 76 6.05 5.73 1.27
C VAL A 76 5.89 6.92 0.36
N THR A 77 6.88 7.82 0.36
CA THR A 77 7.09 8.81 -0.70
C THR A 77 7.59 8.08 -1.96
N GLN A 78 7.00 6.92 -2.23
CA GLN A 78 6.96 6.37 -3.55
C GLN A 78 5.78 7.08 -4.18
N LYS A 79 6.11 7.71 -5.29
CA LYS A 79 5.26 7.94 -6.45
C LYS A 79 4.55 6.63 -6.82
N SER A 80 3.70 6.12 -5.93
CA SER A 80 2.63 5.22 -6.24
C SER A 80 1.75 6.10 -7.09
N GLN A 81 1.82 5.83 -8.40
CA GLN A 81 0.79 6.26 -9.32
C GLN A 81 -0.50 6.01 -8.56
N SER A 82 -1.18 7.10 -8.21
CA SER A 82 -2.60 7.10 -7.94
C SER A 82 -3.17 5.93 -8.73
N MET A 83 -3.73 4.94 -8.04
CA MET A 83 -4.79 4.16 -8.63
C MET A 83 -5.80 5.24 -9.01
N GLN A 84 -5.60 5.79 -10.21
CA GLN A 84 -6.58 6.60 -10.86
C GLN A 84 -7.65 5.55 -11.02
N ILE A 85 -8.68 5.64 -10.17
CA ILE A 85 -10.01 5.48 -10.70
C ILE A 85 -10.00 6.47 -11.87
N LYS A 86 -9.55 5.99 -13.03
CA LYS A 86 -9.97 6.52 -14.30
C LYS A 86 -11.45 6.25 -14.19
N GLN A 87 -12.18 7.24 -13.68
CA GLN A 87 -13.59 7.34 -13.88
C GLN A 87 -13.67 7.25 -15.39
N ALA A 88 -13.99 6.05 -15.88
CA ALA A 88 -14.17 5.84 -17.29
C ALA A 88 -15.30 6.81 -17.60
N THR A 89 -14.96 7.91 -18.26
CA THR A 89 -15.92 8.79 -18.91
C THR A 89 -16.44 8.00 -20.10
N ASN A 90 -17.09 6.87 -19.80
CA ASN A 90 -18.01 6.25 -20.71
C ASN A 90 -19.15 7.25 -20.79
N GLU A 91 -19.27 7.84 -21.96
CA GLU A 91 -20.41 8.62 -22.42
C GLU A 91 -21.69 7.96 -21.86
N ILE A 92 -22.34 8.63 -20.91
CA ILE A 92 -23.60 8.14 -20.33
C ILE A 92 -24.66 8.35 -21.42
N GLU A 93 -24.85 7.35 -22.28
CA GLU A 93 -25.90 7.36 -23.29
C GLU A 93 -27.23 6.97 -22.61
N ASN A 94 -28.14 7.94 -22.50
CA ASN A 94 -29.46 7.72 -21.94
C ASN A 94 -30.32 6.95 -22.95
N VAL A 95 -30.50 5.64 -22.73
CA VAL A 95 -31.38 4.80 -23.56
C VAL A 95 -32.84 5.00 -23.12
N PRO A 96 -33.75 5.45 -24.00
CA PRO A 96 -35.16 5.63 -23.65
C PRO A 96 -35.85 4.28 -23.42
N ALA A 97 -36.55 4.15 -22.30
CA ALA A 97 -37.23 2.92 -21.86
C ALA A 97 -38.38 2.44 -22.77
N SER A 98 -38.68 3.15 -23.88
CA SER A 98 -39.87 2.91 -24.70
C SER A 98 -39.68 1.91 -25.84
N GLN A 99 -38.48 1.38 -26.09
CA GLN A 99 -38.25 0.44 -27.20
C GLN A 99 -37.47 -0.80 -26.78
N GLY A 100 -38.03 -1.62 -25.90
CA GLY A 100 -37.62 -3.03 -25.72
C GLY A 100 -36.11 -3.28 -25.57
N SER A 101 -35.37 -2.30 -25.06
CA SER A 101 -33.91 -2.32 -25.08
C SER A 101 -33.42 -3.23 -23.95
N VAL A 102 -32.89 -4.38 -24.31
CA VAL A 102 -32.18 -5.25 -23.37
C VAL A 102 -30.78 -4.67 -23.21
N VAL A 103 -30.46 -4.20 -22.00
CA VAL A 103 -29.11 -3.73 -21.67
C VAL A 103 -28.32 -4.93 -21.16
N ASN A 104 -27.35 -5.39 -21.95
CA ASN A 104 -26.43 -6.45 -21.53
C ASN A 104 -25.37 -5.86 -20.60
N PHE A 105 -25.56 -6.04 -19.29
CA PHE A 105 -24.53 -5.75 -18.30
C PHE A 105 -23.60 -6.95 -18.16
N TYR A 106 -22.39 -6.81 -18.66
CA TYR A 106 -21.33 -7.78 -18.43
C TYR A 106 -20.63 -7.41 -17.12
N VAL A 107 -21.04 -8.05 -16.03
CA VAL A 107 -20.31 -7.98 -14.77
C VAL A 107 -19.15 -8.96 -14.86
N ASN A 108 -17.93 -8.44 -15.02
CA ASN A 108 -16.73 -9.26 -14.96
C ASN A 108 -16.32 -9.42 -13.49
N ASP A 109 -17.03 -10.31 -12.81
CA ASP A 109 -16.74 -10.76 -11.45
C ASP A 109 -15.53 -11.71 -11.51
N GLN A 110 -14.42 -11.36 -10.84
CA GLN A 110 -13.23 -12.21 -10.80
C GLN A 110 -13.29 -13.23 -9.64
N ASP A 111 -14.39 -13.23 -8.89
CA ASP A 111 -14.55 -13.82 -7.57
C ASP A 111 -15.06 -15.28 -7.65
N LEU A 112 -15.63 -15.65 -8.80
CA LEU A 112 -16.23 -16.97 -9.05
C LEU A 112 -15.21 -18.09 -9.35
N ASN A 113 -13.93 -17.77 -9.57
CA ASN A 113 -12.90 -18.80 -9.82
C ASN A 113 -12.10 -19.20 -8.57
N THR A 114 -12.38 -18.62 -7.41
CA THR A 114 -11.75 -18.96 -6.13
C THR A 114 -12.61 -19.80 -5.18
N SER A 115 -13.90 -20.02 -5.49
CA SER A 115 -14.74 -20.92 -4.69
C SER A 115 -14.65 -22.35 -5.20
N HIS A 116 -13.98 -23.22 -4.45
CA HIS A 116 -13.78 -24.61 -4.84
C HIS A 116 -15.04 -25.49 -4.71
N ASN A 117 -16.20 -24.97 -4.25
CA ASN A 117 -17.45 -25.73 -4.05
C ASN A 117 -18.72 -24.83 -4.09
N GLY A 118 -18.96 -24.11 -5.20
CA GLY A 118 -20.19 -23.34 -5.39
C GLY A 118 -21.41 -24.21 -5.68
N VAL A 119 -22.10 -24.67 -4.62
CA VAL A 119 -23.48 -25.20 -4.70
C VAL A 119 -24.31 -24.44 -3.67
N ASP A 120 -25.04 -23.41 -4.13
CA ASP A 120 -26.04 -22.75 -3.31
C ASP A 120 -27.35 -23.54 -3.38
N VAL A 121 -27.78 -24.07 -2.24
CA VAL A 121 -29.09 -24.73 -2.09
C VAL A 121 -30.13 -23.66 -1.81
N ILE A 122 -31.10 -23.52 -2.71
CA ILE A 122 -32.31 -22.73 -2.50
C ILE A 122 -33.35 -23.59 -1.78
N ASP A 123 -33.73 -23.21 -0.56
CA ASP A 123 -34.88 -23.78 0.12
C ASP A 123 -36.18 -23.38 -0.59
N THR A 124 -37.08 -24.35 -0.76
CA THR A 124 -38.41 -24.18 -1.36
C THR A 124 -39.48 -24.02 -0.28
#